data_AF-A0A147KHW4-F1
#
_entry.id   AF-A0A147KHW4-F1
#
_cell.length_a   1.000
_cell.length_b   1.000
_cell.length_c   1.000
_cell.angle_alpha   90.00
_cell.angle_beta   90.00
_cell.angle_gamma   90.00
#
_symmetry.space_group_name_H-M   'P 1'
#
loop_
_entity.id
_entity.type
_entity.pdbx_description
1 polymer ?
#
loop_
_entity_poly.entity_id
_entity_poly.type
_entity_poly.pdbx_seq_one_letter_code
_entity_poly.pdbx_strand_id
1 'polypeptide(L)'
;MRLRELTAAQVEQVLADVFDAGVRCALLDGQAPGQRQWLLAELGDGRITGTCPGRRWWRSDRSAFADWSAAPPGPRERWRVLEVLVFCGSAQIRIGERAEQGWLAVDEDASALPDYLRPRDRRLLLAGRTARAAPDGAPFSLALEPSGSAAVLPLRWGGADTGGRAWLSVREYWARDPGTGVVGVAFHRLTGMGVAGAPVRPGRRTR
;
A
#
# COMPACT_ATOMS: atom_id res chain seq x y z
N MET A 1 -17.86 -3.12 2.68
CA MET A 1 -16.92 -2.07 2.20
C MET A 1 -17.70 -1.11 1.34
N ARG A 2 -17.56 0.18 1.57
CA ARG A 2 -18.19 1.21 0.74
C ARG A 2 -17.22 1.60 -0.37
N LEU A 3 -17.69 1.50 -1.61
CA LEU A 3 -16.95 1.91 -2.80
C LEU A 3 -17.64 3.13 -3.41
N ARG A 4 -16.86 4.14 -3.81
CA ARG A 4 -17.35 5.21 -4.67
C ARG A 4 -16.32 5.60 -5.71
N GLU A 5 -16.81 6.10 -6.83
CA GLU A 5 -15.98 6.75 -7.83
C GLU A 5 -15.51 8.13 -7.35
N LEU A 6 -14.33 8.53 -7.82
CA LEU A 6 -13.74 9.85 -7.61
C LEU A 6 -14.10 10.77 -8.76
N THR A 7 -14.29 12.05 -8.47
CA THR A 7 -14.36 13.07 -9.52
C THR A 7 -12.96 13.32 -10.11
N ALA A 8 -12.89 13.85 -11.33
CA ALA A 8 -11.61 14.25 -11.94
C ALA A 8 -10.79 15.20 -11.04
N ALA A 9 -11.46 16.16 -10.38
CA ALA A 9 -10.81 17.05 -9.42
C ALA A 9 -10.22 16.31 -8.19
N GLN A 10 -10.89 15.26 -7.72
CA GLN A 10 -10.38 14.43 -6.63
C GLN A 10 -9.18 13.59 -7.06
N VAL A 11 -9.20 13.05 -8.28
CA VAL A 11 -8.05 12.34 -8.86
C VAL A 11 -6.84 13.28 -8.93
N GLU A 12 -7.02 14.48 -9.51
CA GLU A 12 -5.93 15.45 -9.59
C GLU A 12 -5.42 15.89 -8.22
N GLN A 13 -6.30 16.09 -7.24
CA GLN A 13 -5.87 16.41 -5.87
C GLN A 13 -5.00 15.29 -5.26
N VAL A 14 -5.36 14.02 -5.46
CA VAL A 14 -4.57 12.89 -4.94
C VAL A 14 -3.18 12.89 -5.57
N LEU A 15 -3.09 13.10 -6.89
CA LEU A 15 -1.82 13.14 -7.60
C LEU A 15 -1.00 14.36 -7.17
N ALA A 16 -1.62 15.52 -6.98
CA ALA A 16 -0.95 16.73 -6.50
C ALA A 16 -0.41 16.56 -5.08
N ASP A 17 -1.20 16.00 -4.15
CA ASP A 17 -0.75 15.72 -2.78
C ASP A 17 0.47 14.80 -2.78
N VAL A 18 0.41 13.70 -3.52
CA VAL A 18 1.41 12.63 -3.48
C VAL A 18 2.66 12.98 -4.29
N PHE A 19 2.51 13.43 -5.53
CA PHE A 19 3.62 13.59 -6.48
C PHE A 19 4.20 15.01 -6.52
N ASP A 20 3.34 16.03 -6.44
CA ASP A 20 3.79 17.42 -6.57
C ASP A 20 4.21 17.98 -5.21
N ALA A 21 3.27 18.05 -4.27
CA ALA A 21 3.47 18.58 -2.93
C ALA A 21 4.27 17.62 -2.02
N GLY A 22 4.19 16.31 -2.24
CA GLY A 22 4.84 15.30 -1.39
C GLY A 22 4.29 15.28 0.03
N VAL A 23 3.01 15.58 0.18
CA VAL A 23 2.29 15.63 1.46
C VAL A 23 1.28 14.50 1.57
N ARG A 24 0.90 14.17 2.79
CA ARG A 24 -0.16 13.21 3.11
C ARG A 24 -1.39 13.45 2.22
N CYS A 25 -1.91 12.38 1.62
CA CYS A 25 -3.10 12.47 0.78
C CYS A 25 -4.30 12.85 1.65
N ALA A 26 -4.82 14.06 1.46
CA ALA A 26 -5.87 14.63 2.29
C ALA A 26 -7.20 13.88 2.12
N LEU A 27 -7.50 13.44 0.90
CA LEU A 27 -8.71 12.68 0.60
C LEU A 27 -8.75 11.34 1.35
N LEU A 28 -7.63 10.61 1.37
CA LEU A 28 -7.52 9.36 2.12
C LEU A 28 -7.52 9.62 3.63
N ASP A 29 -6.83 10.66 4.09
CA ASP A 29 -6.77 11.03 5.51
C ASP A 29 -8.14 11.38 6.07
N GLY A 30 -8.98 12.07 5.29
CA GLY A 30 -10.36 12.38 5.69
C GLY A 30 -11.23 11.13 5.93
N GLN A 31 -10.86 9.96 5.39
CA GLN A 31 -11.55 8.69 5.65
C GLN A 31 -10.86 7.84 6.74
N ALA A 32 -9.55 8.01 6.91
CA ALA A 32 -8.74 7.24 7.84
C ALA A 32 -7.72 8.14 8.57
N PRO A 33 -8.19 9.02 9.47
CA PRO A 33 -7.35 10.05 10.08
C PRO A 33 -6.15 9.46 10.81
N GLY A 34 -4.97 10.03 10.55
CA GLY A 34 -3.73 9.69 11.26
C GLY A 34 -3.14 8.30 10.97
N GLN A 35 -3.81 7.45 10.19
CA GLN A 35 -3.23 6.15 9.81
C GLN A 35 -2.03 6.33 8.89
N ARG A 36 -1.01 5.47 9.02
CA ARG A 36 0.10 5.45 8.06
C ARG A 36 -0.44 5.17 6.65
N GLN A 37 -0.04 6.00 5.69
CA GLN A 37 -0.37 5.79 4.28
C GLN A 37 0.80 5.13 3.55
N TRP A 38 0.48 4.41 2.49
CA TRP A 38 1.40 3.70 1.62
C TRP A 38 1.09 4.05 0.17
N LEU A 39 2.14 4.06 -0.65
CA LEU A 39 2.07 4.35 -2.07
C LEU A 39 2.66 3.19 -2.87
N LEU A 40 1.92 2.72 -3.85
CA LEU A 40 2.41 1.90 -4.96
C LEU A 40 1.91 2.56 -6.25
N ALA A 41 2.82 3.07 -7.06
CA ALA A 41 2.50 3.68 -8.35
C ALA A 41 3.27 2.96 -9.44
N GLU A 42 2.54 2.35 -10.36
CA GLU A 42 3.04 1.70 -11.56
C GLU A 42 2.87 2.67 -12.73
N LEU A 43 3.99 2.95 -13.41
CA LEU A 43 4.10 3.82 -14.56
C LEU A 43 4.64 3.01 -15.75
N GLY A 44 4.41 3.48 -16.97
CA GLY A 44 4.87 2.82 -18.19
C GLY A 44 6.39 2.59 -18.26
N ASP A 45 7.17 3.35 -17.51
CA ASP A 45 8.64 3.33 -17.47
C ASP A 45 9.22 2.89 -16.12
N GLY A 46 8.38 2.44 -15.18
CA GLY A 46 8.84 1.92 -13.88
C GLY A 46 7.84 2.18 -12.76
N ARG A 47 8.35 2.29 -11.53
CA ARG A 47 7.50 2.42 -10.34
C ARG A 47 8.01 3.44 -9.35
N ILE A 48 7.08 3.96 -8.54
CA ILE A 48 7.37 4.77 -7.36
C ILE A 48 6.64 4.13 -6.18
N THR A 49 7.38 3.87 -5.10
CA THR A 49 6.80 3.41 -3.83
C THR A 49 7.02 4.43 -2.73
N GLY A 50 6.21 4.36 -1.68
CA GLY A 50 6.36 5.30 -0.59
C GLY A 50 5.62 4.93 0.69
N THR A 51 5.97 5.63 1.76
CA THR A 51 5.29 5.57 3.05
C THR A 51 5.15 6.96 3.65
N CYS A 52 3.98 7.27 4.21
CA CYS A 52 3.69 8.52 4.89
C CYS A 52 3.22 8.21 6.33
N PRO A 53 4.14 8.13 7.30
CA PRO A 53 3.80 7.93 8.71
C PRO A 53 3.15 9.15 9.36
N GLY A 54 3.34 10.34 8.79
CA GLY A 54 2.88 11.60 9.34
C GLY A 54 2.40 12.53 8.24
N ARG A 55 3.05 13.68 8.08
CA ARG A 55 2.63 14.75 7.14
C ARG A 55 3.29 14.70 5.77
N ARG A 56 4.50 14.15 5.66
CA ARG A 56 5.30 14.13 4.42
C ARG A 56 5.56 12.71 3.97
N TRP A 57 5.55 12.52 2.66
CA TRP A 57 5.92 11.25 2.06
C TRP A 57 7.43 11.04 2.09
N TRP A 58 7.81 9.84 2.48
CA TRP A 58 9.04 9.23 2.00
C TRP A 58 8.69 8.55 0.67
N ARG A 59 9.35 8.93 -0.42
CA ARG A 59 9.17 8.31 -1.73
C ARG A 59 10.49 7.80 -2.32
N SER A 60 10.40 6.70 -3.06
CA SER A 60 11.57 6.02 -3.62
C SER A 60 12.34 6.90 -4.62
N ASP A 61 11.64 7.72 -5.41
CA ASP A 61 12.21 8.70 -6.36
C ASP A 61 12.98 9.85 -5.69
N ARG A 62 12.87 9.99 -4.36
CA ARG A 62 13.57 11.01 -3.55
C ARG A 62 14.41 10.37 -2.46
N SER A 63 15.00 9.22 -2.75
CA SER A 63 15.80 8.43 -1.81
C SER A 63 17.18 8.08 -2.38
N ALA A 64 18.03 7.43 -1.58
CA ALA A 64 19.26 6.81 -2.05
C ALA A 64 19.07 5.76 -3.18
N PHE A 65 17.82 5.38 -3.49
CA PHE A 65 17.47 4.48 -4.59
C PHE A 65 16.68 5.18 -5.72
N ALA A 66 16.84 6.50 -5.88
CA ALA A 66 16.17 7.27 -6.92
C ALA A 66 16.42 6.70 -8.33
N ASP A 67 17.64 6.25 -8.63
CA ASP A 67 18.00 5.64 -9.92
C ASP A 67 17.24 4.34 -10.24
N TRP A 68 16.60 3.73 -9.23
CA TRP A 68 15.79 2.52 -9.36
C TRP A 68 14.28 2.81 -9.35
N SER A 69 13.90 4.09 -9.38
CA SER A 69 12.52 4.56 -9.39
C SER A 69 12.23 5.35 -10.66
N ALA A 70 10.98 5.30 -11.13
CA ALA A 70 10.55 6.20 -12.18
C ALA A 70 10.47 7.64 -11.68
N ALA A 71 10.55 8.61 -12.60
CA ALA A 71 10.24 10.01 -12.28
C ALA A 71 8.73 10.20 -12.07
N PRO A 72 8.29 11.03 -11.10
CA PRO A 72 6.87 11.27 -10.87
C PRO A 72 6.19 11.85 -12.12
N PRO A 73 4.97 11.41 -12.47
CA PRO A 73 4.29 11.89 -13.66
C PRO A 73 3.79 13.32 -13.43
N GLY A 74 4.24 14.27 -14.26
CA GLY A 74 3.68 15.62 -14.28
C GLY A 74 2.22 15.65 -14.81
N PRO A 75 1.54 16.80 -14.73
CA PRO A 75 0.16 16.95 -15.22
C PRO A 75 -0.03 16.64 -16.72
N ARG A 76 1.00 16.83 -17.55
CA ARG A 76 0.98 16.49 -18.99
C ARG A 76 1.38 15.04 -19.28
N GLU A 77 1.78 14.31 -18.25
CA GLU A 77 2.35 12.96 -18.35
C GLU A 77 1.42 11.91 -17.74
N ARG A 78 0.15 12.25 -17.49
CA ARG A 78 -0.83 11.32 -16.92
C ARG A 78 -0.95 10.04 -17.73
N TRP A 79 -0.71 10.09 -19.04
CA TRP A 79 -0.64 8.92 -19.93
C TRP A 79 0.38 7.84 -19.49
N ARG A 80 1.40 8.21 -18.68
CA ARG A 80 2.36 7.25 -18.10
C ARG A 80 1.76 6.43 -16.96
N VAL A 81 0.68 6.90 -16.33
CA VAL A 81 0.05 6.22 -15.19
C VAL A 81 -0.61 4.93 -15.68
N LEU A 82 -0.15 3.79 -15.17
CA LEU A 82 -0.85 2.51 -15.32
C LEU A 82 -1.77 2.28 -14.13
N GLU A 83 -1.26 2.52 -12.92
CA GLU A 83 -2.04 2.46 -11.69
C GLU A 83 -1.37 3.27 -10.56
N VAL A 84 -2.17 3.97 -9.76
CA VAL A 84 -1.72 4.53 -8.48
C VAL A 84 -2.60 4.03 -7.35
N LEU A 85 -1.98 3.37 -6.38
CA LEU A 85 -2.59 2.94 -5.12
C LEU A 85 -2.07 3.79 -3.97
N VAL A 86 -2.97 4.51 -3.31
CA VAL A 86 -2.71 5.17 -2.03
C VAL A 86 -3.59 4.51 -0.99
N PHE A 87 -3.00 3.84 0.01
CA PHE A 87 -3.77 3.01 0.94
C PHE A 87 -3.29 3.08 2.38
N CYS A 88 -4.18 2.66 3.27
CA CYS A 88 -3.94 2.53 4.70
C CYS A 88 -4.74 1.34 5.25
N GLY A 89 -4.74 1.17 6.58
CA GLY A 89 -5.39 0.04 7.24
C GLY A 89 -6.88 -0.08 6.92
N SER A 90 -7.61 1.04 6.80
CA SER A 90 -9.08 1.04 6.62
C SER A 90 -9.59 1.66 5.32
N ALA A 91 -8.72 2.17 4.45
CA ALA A 91 -9.13 2.77 3.19
C ALA A 91 -8.07 2.66 2.09
N GLN A 92 -8.51 2.71 0.84
CA GLN A 92 -7.66 2.72 -0.35
C GLN A 92 -8.24 3.63 -1.43
N ILE A 93 -7.38 4.39 -2.08
CA ILE A 93 -7.63 5.05 -3.34
C ILE A 93 -6.89 4.27 -4.43
N ARG A 94 -7.59 3.98 -5.52
CA ARG A 94 -7.02 3.45 -6.76
C ARG A 94 -7.29 4.45 -7.87
N ILE A 95 -6.26 4.85 -8.59
CA ILE A 95 -6.35 5.63 -9.84
C ILE A 95 -5.90 4.72 -10.96
N GLY A 96 -6.74 4.59 -11.99
CA GLY A 96 -6.51 3.72 -13.13
C GLY A 96 -5.62 4.33 -14.21
N GLU A 97 -5.56 3.65 -15.34
CA GLU A 97 -4.75 4.04 -16.50
C GLU A 97 -5.01 5.50 -16.89
N ARG A 98 -3.93 6.18 -17.28
CA ARG A 98 -3.94 7.58 -17.73
C ARG A 98 -4.47 8.58 -16.70
N ALA A 99 -4.68 8.14 -15.46
CA ALA A 99 -5.41 8.89 -14.44
C ALA A 99 -6.82 9.34 -14.87
N GLU A 100 -7.48 8.60 -15.76
CA GLU A 100 -8.82 8.98 -16.25
C GLU A 100 -9.92 8.65 -15.25
N GLN A 101 -9.72 7.63 -14.41
CA GLN A 101 -10.70 7.14 -13.45
C GLN A 101 -10.07 6.85 -12.10
N GLY A 102 -10.84 6.99 -11.03
CA GLY A 102 -10.40 6.64 -9.69
C GLY A 102 -11.53 6.19 -8.78
N TRP A 103 -11.18 5.37 -7.80
CA TRP A 103 -12.11 4.84 -6.81
C TRP A 103 -11.55 4.98 -5.41
N LEU A 104 -12.43 5.29 -4.47
CA LEU A 104 -12.17 5.28 -3.04
C LEU A 104 -12.97 4.14 -2.40
N ALA A 105 -12.23 3.19 -1.84
CA ALA A 105 -12.73 2.10 -1.03
C ALA A 105 -12.50 2.41 0.45
N VAL A 106 -13.55 2.34 1.26
CA VAL A 106 -13.48 2.54 2.71
C VAL A 106 -14.13 1.35 3.40
N ASP A 107 -13.44 0.81 4.40
CA ASP A 107 -14.01 -0.23 5.23
C ASP A 107 -15.22 0.31 5.98
N GLU A 108 -16.28 -0.48 5.95
CA GLU A 108 -17.47 -0.20 6.75
C GLU A 108 -17.24 -0.69 8.17
N ASP A 109 -17.98 -0.10 9.10
CA ASP A 109 -17.99 -0.62 10.46
C ASP A 109 -18.58 -2.03 10.46
N ALA A 110 -17.76 -2.99 10.87
CA ALA A 110 -18.12 -4.39 11.01
C ALA A 110 -18.36 -4.78 12.49
N SER A 111 -18.43 -3.81 13.39
CA SER A 111 -18.62 -4.04 14.84
C SER A 111 -19.90 -4.83 15.15
N ALA A 112 -20.94 -4.71 14.33
CA ALA A 112 -22.18 -5.47 14.47
C ALA A 112 -22.05 -6.96 14.06
N LEU A 113 -21.01 -7.34 13.32
CA LEU A 113 -20.79 -8.73 12.92
C LEU A 113 -20.10 -9.53 14.04
N PRO A 114 -20.40 -10.83 14.18
CA PRO A 114 -19.60 -11.73 15.02
C PRO A 114 -18.11 -11.72 14.62
N ASP A 115 -17.21 -11.89 15.58
CA ASP A 115 -15.74 -11.79 15.37
C ASP A 115 -15.22 -12.64 14.19
N TYR A 116 -15.79 -13.84 14.00
CA TYR A 116 -15.37 -14.74 12.94
C TYR A 116 -15.82 -14.32 11.53
N LEU A 117 -16.74 -13.35 11.42
CA LEU A 117 -17.21 -12.75 10.17
C LEU A 117 -16.67 -11.33 9.93
N ARG A 118 -15.96 -10.75 10.90
CA ARG A 118 -15.35 -9.42 10.73
C ARG A 118 -14.19 -9.50 9.72
N PRO A 119 -14.02 -8.50 8.84
CA PRO A 119 -12.84 -8.40 7.99
C PRO A 119 -11.57 -8.45 8.84
N ARG A 120 -10.62 -9.30 8.46
CA ARG A 120 -9.37 -9.53 9.20
C ARG A 120 -8.18 -9.45 8.29
N ASP A 121 -7.10 -8.91 8.82
CA ASP A 121 -5.84 -8.85 8.12
C ASP A 121 -5.10 -10.18 8.27
N ARG A 122 -4.72 -10.79 7.15
CA ARG A 122 -3.73 -11.85 7.10
C ARG A 122 -2.36 -11.23 6.89
N ARG A 123 -1.36 -11.73 7.60
CA ARG A 123 0.03 -11.33 7.37
C ARG A 123 0.75 -12.39 6.56
N LEU A 124 1.33 -11.98 5.45
CA LEU A 124 2.14 -12.80 4.56
C LEU A 124 3.61 -12.48 4.83
N LEU A 125 4.40 -13.52 5.12
CA LEU A 125 5.84 -13.37 5.33
C LEU A 125 6.52 -13.11 3.99
N LEU A 126 7.19 -11.97 3.89
CA LEU A 126 8.21 -11.72 2.88
C LEU A 126 9.54 -12.21 3.45
N ALA A 127 10.00 -13.37 2.97
CA ALA A 127 11.32 -13.90 3.26
C ALA A 127 12.23 -13.57 2.08
N GLY A 128 13.11 -12.60 2.26
CA GLY A 128 13.95 -12.05 1.21
C GLY A 128 15.37 -12.05 1.69
N ARG A 129 16.15 -13.02 1.20
CA ARG A 129 17.60 -13.09 1.43
C ARG A 129 18.37 -12.05 0.60
N THR A 130 17.68 -11.28 -0.26
CA THR A 130 18.29 -10.42 -1.30
C THR A 130 17.96 -8.93 -1.16
N ALA A 131 17.29 -8.50 -0.08
CA ALA A 131 16.99 -7.08 0.13
C ALA A 131 18.17 -6.34 0.76
N ARG A 132 18.43 -5.11 0.32
CA ARG A 132 19.42 -4.18 0.87
C ARG A 132 18.74 -2.92 1.38
N ALA A 133 18.88 -2.61 2.66
CA ALA A 133 18.37 -1.37 3.24
C ALA A 133 19.10 -0.12 2.68
N ALA A 134 18.40 1.02 2.64
CA ALA A 134 18.97 2.30 2.25
C ALA A 134 20.11 2.74 3.20
N PRO A 135 21.24 3.23 2.67
CA PRO A 135 22.42 3.57 3.48
C PRO A 135 22.24 4.83 4.34
N ASP A 136 21.35 5.74 3.94
CA ASP A 136 21.03 7.00 4.60
C ASP A 136 20.03 6.85 5.77
N GLY A 137 19.57 5.63 6.04
CA GLY A 137 18.60 5.32 7.06
C GLY A 137 17.15 5.64 6.69
N ALA A 138 16.87 6.04 5.44
CA ALA A 138 15.53 6.19 4.91
C ALA A 138 14.73 4.87 5.01
N PRO A 139 13.39 4.91 5.06
CA PRO A 139 12.56 3.73 5.24
C PRO A 139 12.42 2.92 3.94
N PHE A 140 13.53 2.62 3.27
CA PHE A 140 13.55 1.90 1.99
C PHE A 140 14.50 0.71 1.99
N SER A 141 14.17 -0.24 1.13
CA SER A 141 15.06 -1.34 0.76
C SER A 141 14.97 -1.61 -0.73
N LEU A 142 16.10 -1.92 -1.35
CA LEU A 142 16.16 -2.45 -2.70
C LEU A 142 16.08 -3.98 -2.62
N ALA A 143 15.03 -4.57 -3.19
CA ALA A 143 14.87 -6.01 -3.33
C ALA A 143 15.22 -6.43 -4.76
N LEU A 144 16.06 -7.45 -4.90
CA LEU A 144 16.35 -8.07 -6.20
C LEU A 144 15.48 -9.31 -6.35
N GLU A 145 14.74 -9.37 -7.45
CA GLU A 145 13.96 -10.54 -7.84
C GLU A 145 14.84 -11.54 -8.59
N PRO A 146 14.50 -12.85 -8.56
CA PRO A 146 15.20 -13.87 -9.34
C PRO A 146 15.22 -13.61 -10.85
N SER A 147 14.26 -12.82 -11.35
CA SER A 147 14.18 -12.36 -12.74
C SER A 147 15.29 -11.37 -13.12
N GLY A 148 16.08 -10.89 -12.15
CA GLY A 148 17.03 -9.79 -12.32
C GLY A 148 16.38 -8.41 -12.21
N SER A 149 15.06 -8.33 -12.05
CA SER A 149 14.37 -7.07 -11.77
C SER A 149 14.69 -6.59 -10.36
N ALA A 150 14.58 -5.28 -10.13
CA ALA A 150 14.82 -4.67 -8.84
C ALA A 150 13.63 -3.80 -8.42
N ALA A 151 13.27 -3.88 -7.14
CA ALA A 151 12.15 -3.18 -6.54
C ALA A 151 12.59 -2.35 -5.33
N VAL A 152 12.27 -1.06 -5.32
CA VAL A 152 12.38 -0.27 -4.09
C VAL A 152 11.11 -0.47 -3.27
N LEU A 153 11.25 -1.00 -2.05
CA LEU A 153 10.16 -1.24 -1.12
C LEU A 153 10.15 -0.15 -0.04
N PRO A 154 8.98 0.38 0.37
CA PRO A 154 8.87 1.47 1.34
C PRO A 154 8.99 1.00 2.79
N LEU A 155 9.88 0.04 3.05
CA LEU A 155 10.24 -0.43 4.38
C LEU A 155 11.75 -0.66 4.46
N ARG A 156 12.32 -0.48 5.66
CA ARG A 156 13.72 -0.79 5.94
C ARG A 156 13.87 -2.26 6.35
N TRP A 157 14.47 -3.07 5.49
CA TRP A 157 14.53 -4.54 5.53
C TRP A 157 15.82 -5.04 4.86
N GLY A 158 16.26 -6.25 5.19
CA GLY A 158 17.43 -6.88 4.57
C GLY A 158 18.70 -6.90 5.43
N GLY A 159 18.60 -6.54 6.70
CA GLY A 159 19.70 -6.64 7.68
C GLY A 159 19.40 -7.65 8.80
N ALA A 160 20.44 -7.96 9.59
CA ALA A 160 20.36 -8.83 10.77
C ALA A 160 19.26 -8.39 11.74
N ASP A 161 19.06 -7.08 11.90
CA ASP A 161 18.06 -6.48 12.79
C ASP A 161 16.62 -6.89 12.46
N THR A 162 16.33 -7.24 11.21
CA THR A 162 15.01 -7.73 10.77
C THR A 162 14.94 -9.25 10.68
N GLY A 163 16.06 -9.94 10.89
CA GLY A 163 16.22 -11.36 10.60
C GLY A 163 15.88 -11.72 9.15
N GLY A 164 16.02 -10.76 8.22
CA GLY A 164 15.59 -10.93 6.82
C GLY A 164 14.07 -11.11 6.65
N ARG A 165 13.25 -10.67 7.60
CA ARG A 165 11.79 -10.84 7.56
C ARG A 165 11.06 -9.50 7.45
N ALA A 166 10.12 -9.45 6.53
CA ALA A 166 9.12 -8.40 6.43
C ALA A 166 7.73 -9.05 6.29
N TRP A 167 6.67 -8.28 6.51
CA TRP A 167 5.29 -8.74 6.45
C TRP A 167 4.45 -7.81 5.59
N LEU A 168 3.68 -8.40 4.68
CA LEU A 168 2.55 -7.74 4.03
C LEU A 168 1.29 -8.04 4.83
N SER A 169 0.48 -7.04 5.10
CA SER A 169 -0.86 -7.22 5.67
C SER A 169 -1.88 -7.07 4.56
N VAL A 170 -2.74 -8.09 4.40
CA VAL A 170 -3.83 -8.12 3.42
C VAL A 170 -5.15 -8.38 4.10
N ARG A 171 -6.18 -7.61 3.77
CA ARG A 171 -7.55 -7.82 4.23
C ARG A 171 -8.32 -8.64 3.21
N GLU A 172 -9.00 -9.68 3.69
CA GLU A 172 -9.89 -10.52 2.89
C GLU A 172 -11.32 -9.98 2.94
N TYR A 173 -11.96 -9.92 1.77
CA TYR A 173 -13.39 -9.65 1.65
C TYR A 173 -14.06 -10.88 1.07
N TRP A 174 -15.24 -11.20 1.61
CA TRP A 174 -16.00 -12.37 1.19
C TRP A 174 -17.25 -11.94 0.42
N ALA A 175 -17.63 -12.74 -0.56
CA ALA A 175 -18.92 -12.62 -1.24
C ALA A 175 -19.65 -13.96 -1.16
N ARG A 176 -20.97 -13.86 -1.05
CA ARG A 176 -21.87 -15.00 -1.16
C ARG A 176 -22.39 -15.06 -2.59
N ASP A 177 -22.25 -16.21 -3.22
CA ASP A 177 -22.89 -16.48 -4.50
C ASP A 177 -24.42 -16.52 -4.32
N PRO A 178 -25.20 -15.73 -5.07
CA PRO A 178 -26.65 -15.62 -4.85
C PRO A 178 -27.43 -16.86 -5.31
N GLY A 179 -26.89 -17.68 -6.22
CA GLY A 179 -27.58 -18.87 -6.74
C GLY A 179 -27.35 -20.13 -5.90
N THR A 180 -26.14 -20.31 -5.38
CA THR A 180 -25.69 -21.50 -4.63
C THR A 180 -25.58 -21.24 -3.14
N GLY A 181 -25.52 -19.98 -2.72
CA GLY A 181 -25.32 -19.58 -1.33
C GLY A 181 -23.90 -19.80 -0.81
N VAL A 182 -22.97 -20.28 -1.64
CA VAL A 182 -21.56 -20.53 -1.29
C VAL A 182 -20.87 -19.20 -0.98
N VAL A 183 -20.10 -19.16 0.11
CA VAL A 183 -19.31 -17.99 0.51
C VAL A 183 -17.84 -18.23 0.16
N GLY A 184 -17.27 -17.34 -0.64
CA GLY A 184 -15.87 -17.38 -1.05
C GLY A 184 -15.15 -16.07 -0.79
N VAL A 185 -13.82 -16.07 -0.86
CA VAL A 185 -13.04 -14.83 -0.90
C VAL A 185 -13.27 -14.17 -2.25
N ALA A 186 -13.77 -12.94 -2.24
CA ALA A 186 -14.02 -12.15 -3.44
C ALA A 186 -12.76 -11.42 -3.90
N PHE A 187 -12.04 -10.78 -2.97
CA PHE A 187 -10.77 -10.10 -3.27
C PHE A 187 -9.96 -9.82 -1.99
N HIS A 188 -8.69 -9.44 -2.19
CA HIS A 188 -7.76 -8.99 -1.16
C HIS A 188 -7.42 -7.51 -1.31
N ARG A 189 -7.21 -6.81 -0.21
CA ARG A 189 -6.70 -5.43 -0.19
C ARG A 189 -5.44 -5.32 0.64
N LEU A 190 -4.42 -4.61 0.18
CA LEU A 190 -3.26 -4.29 1.01
C LEU A 190 -3.69 -3.33 2.13
N THR A 191 -3.31 -3.65 3.37
CA THR A 191 -3.59 -2.82 4.55
C THR A 191 -2.31 -2.28 5.21
N GLY A 192 -1.16 -2.87 4.89
CA GLY A 192 0.11 -2.31 5.29
C GLY A 192 1.30 -3.24 5.12
N MET A 193 2.46 -2.72 5.52
CA MET A 193 3.75 -3.41 5.50
C MET A 193 4.47 -3.19 6.82
N GLY A 194 5.33 -4.13 7.25
CA GLY A 194 6.13 -3.94 8.45
C GLY A 194 7.19 -5.01 8.70
N VAL A 195 8.16 -4.68 9.56
CA VAL A 195 9.28 -5.57 9.96
C VAL A 195 9.16 -6.10 11.39
N ALA A 196 8.08 -5.75 12.11
CA ALA A 196 7.82 -6.26 13.45
C ALA A 196 7.65 -7.79 13.45
N GLY A 197 7.90 -8.41 14.60
CA GLY A 197 7.81 -9.87 14.80
C GLY A 197 6.50 -10.48 14.31
N ALA A 198 6.52 -11.81 14.11
CA ALA A 198 5.35 -12.57 13.65
C ALA A 198 4.07 -12.15 14.39
N PRO A 199 2.92 -12.07 13.71
CA PRO A 199 1.66 -11.77 14.39
C PRO A 199 1.49 -12.73 15.57
N VAL A 200 1.31 -12.16 16.77
CA VAL A 200 0.96 -12.95 17.94
C VAL A 200 -0.40 -13.57 17.63
N ARG A 201 -0.47 -14.91 17.53
CA ARG A 201 -1.76 -15.60 17.45
C ARG A 201 -2.57 -15.18 18.67
N PRO A 202 -3.83 -14.71 18.52
CA PRO A 202 -4.71 -14.57 19.67
C PRO A 202 -4.84 -15.96 20.30
N GLY A 203 -4.28 -16.14 21.49
CA GLY A 203 -4.29 -17.42 22.21
C GLY A 203 -2.98 -17.85 22.87
N ARG A 204 -1.82 -17.28 22.50
CA ARG A 204 -0.58 -17.51 23.28
C ARG A 204 -0.32 -16.33 24.22
N ARG A 205 -0.99 -16.34 25.37
CA ARG A 205 -0.43 -15.68 26.56
C ARG A 205 0.85 -16.44 26.91
N THR A 206 2.00 -15.79 26.77
CA THR A 206 3.23 -16.23 27.42
C THR A 206 2.97 -16.22 28.92
N ARG A 207 3.00 -17.42 29.53
CA ARG A 207 3.26 -17.57 30.96
C ARG A 207 4.73 -17.34 31.22
#